data_AF-A0A968I9S2-F1
#
_entry.id   AF-A0A968I9S2-F1
#
_cell.length_a   1.000
_cell.length_b   1.000
_cell.length_c   1.000
_cell.angle_alpha   90.00
_cell.angle_beta   90.00
_cell.angle_gamma   90.00
#
_symmetry.space_group_name_H-M   'P 1'
#
loop_
_entity.id
_entity.type
_entity.pdbx_description
1 polymer ?
#
loop_
_entity_poly.entity_id
_entity_poly.type
_entity_poly.pdbx_seq_one_letter_code
_entity_poly.pdbx_strand_id
1 'polypeptide(L)'
;MKIQSVKQEVFSLTYTSNTTQLKKERPDLTEGKDLRYKIQWIEILKQLKALRTQVLDISLVDLEQSEKMLKESLFKIGHLANLNNERIETDWQRIKLEAQFSDIHIEEL
;
A
#
# COMPACT_ATOMS: atom_id res chain seq x y z
N MET A 1 -1.08 12.10 -22.54
CA MET A 1 -2.06 12.26 -21.44
C MET A 1 -2.66 13.67 -21.42
N LYS A 2 -3.96 13.78 -21.12
CA LYS A 2 -4.65 15.05 -20.83
C LYS A 2 -4.27 15.52 -19.42
N ILE A 3 -4.35 16.82 -19.11
CA ILE A 3 -3.96 17.34 -17.79
C ILE A 3 -4.83 16.75 -16.65
N GLN A 4 -6.12 16.54 -16.91
CA GLN A 4 -7.05 15.96 -15.94
C GLN A 4 -6.66 14.52 -15.57
N SER A 5 -6.22 13.71 -16.53
CA SER A 5 -5.81 12.33 -16.24
C SER A 5 -4.55 12.28 -15.37
N VAL A 6 -3.59 13.19 -15.61
CA VAL A 6 -2.38 13.30 -14.75
C VAL A 6 -2.77 13.69 -13.33
N LYS A 7 -3.69 14.63 -13.16
CA LYS A 7 -4.18 15.04 -11.83
C LYS A 7 -4.87 13.89 -11.10
N GLN A 8 -5.76 13.17 -11.77
CA GLN A 8 -6.45 12.00 -11.20
C GLN A 8 -5.46 10.93 -10.75
N GLU A 9 -4.42 10.67 -11.54
CA GLU A 9 -3.40 9.69 -11.18
C GLU A 9 -2.57 10.13 -9.97
N VAL A 10 -2.17 11.41 -9.92
CA VAL A 10 -1.49 11.98 -8.74
C VAL A 10 -2.38 11.85 -7.49
N PHE A 11 -3.65 12.26 -7.59
CA PHE A 11 -4.63 12.17 -6.52
C PHE A 11 -4.83 10.74 -6.01
N SER A 12 -4.90 9.76 -6.90
CA SER A 12 -4.98 8.35 -6.56
C SER A 12 -3.73 7.86 -5.84
N LEU A 13 -2.54 8.22 -6.32
CA LEU A 13 -1.27 7.81 -5.72
C LEU A 13 -0.99 8.47 -4.36
N THR A 14 -1.55 9.65 -4.10
CA THR A 14 -1.38 10.38 -2.85
C THR A 14 -2.54 10.23 -1.88
N TYR A 15 -3.60 9.50 -2.26
CA TYR A 15 -4.86 9.36 -1.50
C TYR A 15 -5.55 10.71 -1.19
N THR A 16 -5.42 11.67 -2.11
CA THR A 16 -6.04 13.00 -1.96
C THR A 16 -7.11 13.20 -3.02
N SER A 17 -8.18 13.93 -2.71
CA SER A 17 -9.30 14.13 -3.63
C SER A 17 -9.18 15.36 -4.52
N ASN A 18 -8.36 16.35 -4.14
CA ASN A 18 -8.22 17.61 -4.86
C ASN A 18 -6.88 18.32 -4.57
N THR A 19 -6.60 19.35 -5.36
CA THR A 19 -5.34 20.11 -5.28
C THR A 19 -5.12 20.79 -3.92
N THR A 20 -6.19 21.24 -3.25
CA THR A 20 -6.09 21.89 -1.94
C THR A 20 -5.69 20.89 -0.87
N GLN A 21 -6.29 19.71 -0.89
CA GLN A 21 -5.94 18.60 -0.01
C GLN A 21 -4.50 18.13 -0.26
N LEU A 22 -4.10 18.00 -1.53
CA LEU A 22 -2.73 17.67 -1.91
C LEU A 22 -1.71 18.65 -1.34
N LYS A 23 -1.95 19.97 -1.42
CA LYS A 23 -1.04 20.98 -0.85
C LYS A 23 -0.91 20.89 0.66
N LYS A 24 -2.00 20.51 1.35
CA LYS A 24 -2.03 20.41 2.81
C LYS A 24 -1.32 19.14 3.31
N GLU A 25 -1.59 18.02 2.67
CA GLU A 25 -1.12 16.70 3.12
C GLU A 25 0.24 16.31 2.53
N ARG A 26 0.58 16.86 1.36
CA ARG A 26 1.83 16.60 0.63
C ARG A 26 2.52 17.91 0.20
N PRO A 27 2.94 18.77 1.15
CA PRO A 27 3.70 19.97 0.83
C PRO A 27 5.02 19.65 0.11
N ASP A 28 5.64 18.52 0.46
CA ASP A 28 6.85 17.96 -0.18
C ASP A 28 6.74 17.83 -1.70
N LEU A 29 5.53 17.52 -2.21
CA LEU A 29 5.28 17.37 -3.65
C LEU A 29 4.84 18.67 -4.33
N THR A 30 4.47 19.71 -3.59
CA THR A 30 3.79 20.88 -4.15
C THR A 30 4.49 22.21 -3.86
N GLU A 31 5.41 22.25 -2.90
CA GLU A 31 6.19 23.43 -2.55
C GLU A 31 7.06 23.89 -3.74
N GLY A 32 7.04 25.20 -4.01
CA GLY A 32 7.76 25.79 -5.15
C GLY A 32 7.20 25.46 -6.55
N LYS A 33 6.12 24.67 -6.67
CA LYS A 33 5.56 24.25 -7.96
C LYS A 33 4.28 25.01 -8.33
N ASP A 34 4.23 25.52 -9.56
CA ASP A 34 3.02 26.13 -10.11
C ASP A 34 2.10 25.07 -10.75
N LEU A 35 1.11 24.64 -9.98
CA LEU A 35 0.12 23.61 -10.35
C LEU A 35 -0.91 24.08 -11.40
N ARG A 36 -0.76 25.27 -11.98
CA ARG A 36 -1.50 25.66 -13.20
C ARG A 36 -0.93 24.98 -14.44
N TYR A 37 0.37 24.66 -14.43
CA TYR A 37 1.06 24.08 -15.59
C TYR A 37 1.08 22.56 -15.55
N LYS A 38 0.76 21.95 -16.68
CA LYS A 38 0.78 20.48 -16.87
C LYS A 38 2.15 19.86 -16.57
N ILE A 39 3.23 20.56 -16.90
CA ILE A 39 4.60 20.08 -16.71
C ILE A 39 4.87 19.77 -15.24
N GLN A 40 4.42 20.63 -14.32
CA GLN A 40 4.60 20.45 -12.89
C GLN A 40 3.87 19.19 -12.38
N TRP A 41 2.66 18.93 -12.88
CA TRP A 41 1.92 17.71 -12.55
C TRP A 41 2.60 16.44 -13.05
N ILE A 42 3.20 16.48 -14.25
CA ILE A 42 3.93 15.34 -14.80
C ILE A 42 5.18 15.05 -13.96
N GLU A 43 5.87 16.10 -13.50
CA GLU A 43 7.06 15.96 -12.66
C GLU A 43 6.72 15.32 -11.31
N ILE A 44 5.64 15.79 -10.66
CA ILE A 44 5.12 15.21 -9.42
C ILE A 44 4.77 13.73 -9.63
N LEU A 45 4.07 13.41 -10.71
CA LEU A 45 3.71 12.03 -11.05
C LEU A 45 4.96 11.15 -11.25
N LYS A 46 6.01 11.68 -11.89
CA LYS A 46 7.27 10.96 -12.10
C LYS A 46 8.00 10.71 -10.78
N GLN A 47 8.04 11.69 -9.88
CA GLN A 47 8.61 11.54 -8.54
C GLN A 47 7.87 10.47 -7.73
N LEU A 48 6.52 10.52 -7.73
CA LEU A 48 5.68 9.53 -7.07
C LEU A 48 5.92 8.11 -7.60
N LYS A 49 6.01 7.96 -8.93
CA LYS A 49 6.30 6.65 -9.55
C LYS A 49 7.69 6.16 -9.18
N ALA A 50 8.71 7.02 -9.20
CA ALA A 50 10.06 6.64 -8.81
C ALA A 50 10.16 6.21 -7.35
N LEU A 51 9.51 6.95 -6.43
CA LEU A 51 9.41 6.56 -5.02
C LEU A 51 8.69 5.21 -4.85
N ARG A 52 7.61 4.99 -5.61
CA ARG A 52 6.90 3.72 -5.57
C ARG A 52 7.72 2.58 -6.14
N THR A 53 8.53 2.80 -7.18
CA THR A 53 9.46 1.81 -7.70
C THR A 53 10.56 1.48 -6.68
N GLN A 54 11.01 2.45 -5.89
CA GLN A 54 11.95 2.20 -4.78
C GLN A 54 11.29 1.46 -3.59
N VAL A 55 10.00 1.70 -3.32
CA VAL A 55 9.24 1.04 -2.25
C VAL A 55 8.71 -0.34 -2.68
N LEU A 56 8.55 -0.60 -3.98
CA LEU A 56 8.11 -1.87 -4.55
C LEU A 56 9.24 -2.91 -4.68
N ASP A 57 10.47 -2.58 -4.30
CA ASP A 57 11.57 -3.54 -4.16
C ASP A 57 11.43 -4.34 -2.85
N ILE A 58 10.20 -4.74 -2.51
CA ILE A 58 9.95 -5.74 -1.47
C ILE A 58 10.41 -7.05 -2.07
N SER A 59 11.59 -7.49 -1.66
CA SER A 59 12.11 -8.78 -2.08
C SER A 59 11.25 -9.91 -1.51
N LEU A 60 11.31 -11.09 -2.13
CA LEU A 60 10.70 -12.30 -1.57
C LEU A 60 11.14 -12.53 -0.11
N VAL A 61 12.39 -12.18 0.20
CA VAL A 61 12.96 -12.29 1.55
C VAL A 61 12.24 -11.36 2.53
N ASP A 62 11.92 -10.13 2.13
CA ASP A 62 11.19 -9.18 2.99
C ASP A 62 9.75 -9.65 3.27
N LEU A 63 9.11 -10.30 2.29
CA LEU A 63 7.79 -10.91 2.46
C LEU A 63 7.84 -12.11 3.42
N GLU A 64 8.80 -13.02 3.24
CA GLU A 64 9.00 -14.17 4.13
C GLU A 64 9.28 -13.73 5.56
N GLN A 65 10.08 -12.67 5.73
CA GLN A 65 10.38 -12.11 7.04
C GLN A 65 9.15 -11.46 7.67
N SER A 66 8.35 -10.72 6.90
CA SER A 66 7.09 -10.14 7.37
C SER A 66 6.09 -11.21 7.78
N GLU A 67 5.97 -12.30 7.01
CA GLU A 67 5.14 -13.46 7.34
C GLU A 67 5.56 -14.07 8.67
N LYS A 68 6.87 -14.26 8.88
CA LYS A 68 7.41 -14.79 10.14
C LYS A 68 7.05 -13.89 11.33
N MET A 69 7.22 -12.58 11.19
CA MET A 69 6.88 -11.61 12.24
C MET A 69 5.39 -11.63 12.59
N LEU A 70 4.52 -11.79 11.59
CA LEU A 70 3.07 -11.92 11.79
C LEU A 70 2.73 -13.19 12.56
N LYS A 71 3.34 -14.32 12.18
CA LYS A 71 3.15 -15.59 12.90
C LYS A 71 3.60 -15.47 14.35
N GLU A 72 4.79 -14.93 14.62
CA GLU A 72 5.30 -14.72 15.98
C GLU A 72 4.38 -13.81 16.81
N SER A 73 3.86 -12.75 16.20
CA SER A 73 2.90 -11.83 16.85
C SER A 73 1.59 -12.53 17.20
N LEU A 74 1.08 -13.38 16.31
CA LEU A 74 -0.12 -14.19 16.55
C LEU A 74 0.09 -15.16 17.72
N PHE A 75 1.24 -15.82 17.79
CA PHE A 75 1.59 -16.69 18.92
C PHE A 75 1.67 -15.91 20.24
N LYS A 76 2.31 -14.74 20.22
CA LYS A 76 2.41 -13.88 21.41
C LYS A 76 1.05 -13.45 21.92
N ILE A 77 0.17 -12.96 21.03
CA ILE A 77 -1.18 -12.52 21.41
C ILE A 77 -2.05 -13.71 21.82
N GLY A 78 -1.96 -14.84 21.11
CA GLY A 78 -2.69 -16.05 21.45
C GLY A 78 -2.34 -16.56 22.85
N HIS A 79 -1.06 -16.55 23.21
CA HIS A 79 -0.62 -16.88 24.56
C HIS A 79 -1.14 -15.91 25.63
N LEU A 80 -1.14 -14.61 25.35
CA LEU A 80 -1.74 -13.61 26.25
C LEU A 80 -3.25 -13.82 26.42
N ALA A 81 -3.92 -14.34 25.38
CA ALA A 81 -5.32 -14.74 25.40
C ALA A 81 -5.55 -16.16 25.96
N ASN A 82 -4.52 -16.81 26.50
CA ASN A 82 -4.56 -18.15 27.07
C ASN A 82 -4.94 -19.26 26.06
N LEU A 83 -4.67 -19.04 24.77
CA LEU A 83 -4.80 -20.05 23.73
C LEU A 83 -3.58 -21.00 23.73
N ASN A 84 -3.83 -22.26 23.41
CA ASN A 84 -2.77 -23.23 23.22
C ASN A 84 -2.17 -23.14 21.80
N ASN A 85 -0.97 -23.69 21.63
CA ASN A 85 -0.24 -23.63 20.36
C ASN A 85 -1.03 -24.25 19.19
N GLU A 86 -1.76 -25.32 19.46
CA GLU A 86 -2.53 -26.03 18.44
C GLU A 86 -3.67 -25.17 17.88
N ARG A 87 -4.35 -24.41 18.74
CA ARG A 87 -5.40 -23.48 18.32
C ARG A 87 -4.83 -22.30 17.53
N ILE A 88 -3.72 -21.74 17.99
CA ILE A 88 -3.02 -20.64 17.32
C ILE A 88 -2.54 -21.08 15.93
N GLU A 89 -1.96 -22.27 15.81
CA GLU A 89 -1.52 -22.80 14.51
C GLU A 89 -2.71 -23.06 13.58
N THR A 90 -3.82 -23.58 14.10
CA THR A 90 -5.06 -23.76 13.32
C THR A 90 -5.57 -22.43 12.76
N ASP A 91 -5.57 -21.38 13.58
CA ASP A 91 -5.99 -20.05 13.15
C ASP A 91 -5.00 -19.43 12.14
N TRP A 92 -3.70 -19.66 12.29
CA TRP A 92 -2.69 -19.29 11.30
C TRP A 92 -2.93 -19.96 9.93
N GLN A 93 -3.21 -21.26 9.91
CA GLN A 93 -3.53 -21.98 8.67
C GLN A 93 -4.83 -21.48 8.04
N ARG A 94 -5.84 -21.12 8.85
CA ARG A 94 -7.09 -20.51 8.35
C ARG A 94 -6.81 -19.17 7.67
N ILE A 95 -6.03 -18.29 8.30
CA ILE A 95 -5.64 -17.00 7.73
C ILE A 95 -4.92 -17.17 6.39
N LYS A 96 -4.00 -18.14 6.29
CA LYS A 96 -3.32 -18.44 5.02
C LYS A 96 -4.28 -18.88 3.92
N LEU A 97 -5.23 -19.75 4.25
CA LEU A 97 -6.23 -20.24 3.29
C LEU A 97 -7.15 -19.10 2.84
N GLU A 98 -7.68 -18.30 3.78
CA GLU A 98 -8.53 -17.15 3.45
C GLU A 98 -7.81 -16.15 2.54
N ALA A 99 -6.53 -15.87 2.80
CA ALA A 99 -5.72 -15.01 1.93
C ALA A 99 -5.60 -15.57 0.50
N GLN A 100 -5.37 -16.89 0.36
CA GLN A 100 -5.30 -17.54 -0.96
C GLN A 100 -6.62 -17.47 -1.73
N PHE A 101 -7.77 -17.52 -1.05
CA PHE A 101 -9.08 -17.41 -1.69
C PHE A 101 -9.50 -15.96 -1.95
N SER A 102 -9.02 -14.99 -1.17
CA SER A 102 -9.31 -13.57 -1.41
C SER A 102 -8.65 -13.02 -2.69
N ASP A 103 -7.51 -13.59 -3.10
CA ASP A 103 -6.83 -13.26 -4.36
C ASP A 103 -7.52 -13.88 -5.60
N ILE A 104 -8.46 -14.80 -5.42
CA ILE A 104 -9.30 -15.36 -6.49
C ILE A 104 -10.54 -14.47 -6.67
N HIS A 105 -10.33 -13.20 -7.02
CA HIS A 105 -11.34 -12.48 -7.80
C HIS A 105 -11.18 -12.92 -9.26
N ILE A 106 -11.76 -14.09 -9.58
CA ILE A 106 -12.11 -14.41 -10.97
C ILE A 106 -13.19 -13.40 -11.36
N GLU A 107 -12.78 -12.31 -12.02
CA GLU A 107 -13.67 -11.53 -12.88
C GLU A 107 -14.11 -12.42 -14.05
N GLU A 108 -15.03 -13.35 -13.82
CA GLU A 108 -15.89 -13.91 -14.86
C GLU A 108 -17.27 -14.13 -14.29
N LEU A 109 -18.17 -13.15 -14.55
CA LEU A 109 -19.44 -13.32 -15.27
C LEU A 109 -20.25 -12.01 -15.25
#